data_AF-A0A3S0WQF5-F1
#
_entry.id   AF-A0A3S0WQF5-F1
#
_cell.length_a   1.000
_cell.length_b   1.000
_cell.length_c   1.000
_cell.angle_alpha   90.00
_cell.angle_beta   90.00
_cell.angle_gamma   90.00
#
_symmetry.space_group_name_H-M   'P 1'
#
loop_
_entity.id
_entity.type
_entity.pdbx_description
1 polymer ?
#
loop_
_entity_poly.entity_id
_entity_poly.type
_entity_poly.pdbx_seq_one_letter_code
_entity_poly.pdbx_strand_id
1 'polypeptide(L)'
;MSNSGEKHIELSVELAHDFRDGGEDNLLVVNSGNHHQIFEKIKDANHAHTITWTLTGNASGGEFCALDEADNPGFLWLVRTPREKIFHKLHLIGKTKLTIHNHHYDKSSEGLWQYQLFARFGGKVYGVPLTFCCGGMNSPNPSIKNT
;
A
#
# COMPACT_ATOMS: atom_id res chain seq x y z
N MET A 1 -28.03 8.97 -11.00
CA MET A 1 -26.80 9.18 -10.22
C MET A 1 -25.66 8.66 -11.09
N SER A 2 -24.78 9.55 -11.53
CA SER A 2 -23.65 9.19 -12.40
C SER A 2 -22.68 8.34 -11.60
N ASN A 3 -22.55 7.07 -11.95
CA ASN A 3 -21.57 6.17 -11.34
C ASN A 3 -20.18 6.67 -11.80
N SER A 4 -19.48 7.43 -10.94
CA SER A 4 -18.20 8.10 -11.24
C SER A 4 -17.09 7.12 -11.62
N GLY A 5 -17.29 5.82 -11.33
CA GLY A 5 -16.31 4.76 -11.52
C GLY A 5 -15.27 4.72 -10.39
N GLU A 6 -15.42 5.56 -9.36
CA GLU A 6 -14.56 5.56 -8.19
C GLU A 6 -14.64 4.22 -7.45
N LYS A 7 -13.52 3.87 -6.81
CA LYS A 7 -13.39 2.65 -6.03
C LYS A 7 -12.79 3.01 -4.70
N HIS A 8 -13.36 2.48 -3.64
CA HIS A 8 -12.78 2.50 -2.31
C HIS A 8 -12.34 1.08 -2.01
N ILE A 9 -11.04 0.84 -1.96
CA ILE A 9 -10.49 -0.47 -1.65
C ILE A 9 -9.90 -0.46 -0.24
N GLU A 10 -10.23 -1.51 0.50
CA GLU A 10 -9.68 -1.77 1.83
C GLU A 10 -8.80 -3.01 1.72
N LEU A 11 -7.54 -2.87 2.09
CA LEU A 11 -6.53 -3.93 2.04
C LEU A 11 -6.11 -4.27 3.47
N SER A 12 -6.28 -5.53 3.87
CA SER A 12 -5.74 -6.02 5.14
C SER A 12 -4.22 -6.05 5.10
N VAL A 13 -3.58 -5.83 6.24
CA VAL A 13 -2.14 -5.97 6.42
C VAL A 13 -1.92 -6.76 7.70
N GLU A 14 -1.29 -7.92 7.56
CA GLU A 14 -1.10 -8.91 8.63
C GLU A 14 0.37 -9.32 8.71
N LEU A 15 0.78 -9.94 9.81
CA LEU A 15 2.08 -10.61 9.88
C LEU A 15 1.99 -12.00 9.24
N ALA A 16 2.99 -12.40 8.47
CA ALA A 16 3.06 -13.71 7.82
C ALA A 16 2.97 -14.89 8.80
N HIS A 17 3.56 -14.72 9.99
CA HIS A 17 3.58 -15.73 11.06
C HIS A 17 3.11 -15.14 12.39
N ASP A 18 2.68 -15.99 13.33
CA ASP A 18 2.40 -15.55 14.70
C ASP A 18 3.71 -15.20 15.40
N PHE A 19 3.76 -14.03 16.05
CA PHE A 19 4.91 -13.55 16.79
C PHE A 19 5.30 -14.45 17.96
N ARG A 20 4.36 -15.24 18.50
CA ARG A 20 4.64 -16.21 19.58
C ARG A 20 5.69 -17.25 19.20
N ASP A 21 5.93 -17.44 17.90
CA ASP A 21 6.91 -18.39 17.39
C ASP A 21 8.35 -17.82 17.35
N GLY A 22 8.56 -16.56 17.76
CA GLY A 22 9.89 -15.99 17.99
C GLY A 22 10.77 -15.80 16.75
N GLY A 23 10.23 -16.01 15.55
CA GLY A 23 10.98 -15.91 14.29
C GLY A 23 11.36 -14.47 13.95
N GLU A 24 12.65 -14.23 13.73
CA GLU A 24 13.18 -12.95 13.21
C GLU A 24 12.78 -12.70 11.75
N ASP A 25 12.28 -13.73 11.05
CA ASP A 25 11.92 -13.72 9.63
C ASP A 25 10.47 -13.32 9.34
N ASN A 26 9.77 -12.70 10.30
CA ASN A 26 8.38 -12.29 10.09
C ASN A 26 8.28 -11.05 9.20
N LEU A 27 7.20 -10.97 8.43
CA LEU A 27 7.03 -9.98 7.35
C LEU A 27 5.59 -9.49 7.30
N LEU A 28 5.37 -8.27 6.80
CA LEU A 28 4.02 -7.80 6.51
C LEU A 28 3.50 -8.42 5.21
N VAL A 29 2.28 -8.93 5.25
CA VAL A 29 1.55 -9.47 4.09
C VAL A 29 0.33 -8.60 3.84
N VAL A 30 0.27 -8.03 2.64
CA VAL A 30 -0.88 -7.24 2.20
C VAL A 30 -1.91 -8.17 1.55
N ASN A 31 -3.14 -8.12 2.05
CA ASN A 31 -4.33 -8.77 1.51
C ASN A 31 -4.11 -10.26 1.20
N SER A 32 -3.50 -10.99 2.14
CA SER A 32 -3.16 -12.42 1.99
C SER A 32 -2.35 -12.73 0.73
N GLY A 33 -1.49 -11.80 0.29
CA GLY A 33 -0.68 -11.92 -0.92
C GLY A 33 -1.35 -11.36 -2.18
N ASN A 34 -2.63 -10.99 -2.14
CA ASN A 34 -3.31 -10.34 -3.25
C ASN A 34 -3.09 -8.81 -3.23
N HIS A 35 -1.83 -8.42 -3.42
CA HIS A 35 -1.34 -7.06 -3.20
C HIS A 35 -1.15 -6.23 -4.48
N HIS A 36 -1.55 -6.78 -5.62
CA HIS A 36 -1.57 -6.06 -6.90
C HIS A 36 -2.97 -5.54 -7.18
N GLN A 37 -3.10 -4.22 -7.29
CA GLN A 37 -4.38 -3.55 -7.52
C GLN A 37 -4.39 -2.92 -8.90
N ILE A 38 -5.49 -3.09 -9.64
CA ILE A 38 -5.68 -2.52 -10.98
C ILE A 38 -6.86 -1.56 -10.96
N PHE A 39 -6.64 -0.36 -11.48
CA PHE A 39 -7.64 0.69 -11.57
C PHE A 39 -7.84 1.12 -13.02
N GLU A 40 -9.11 1.19 -13.40
CA GLU A 40 -9.55 1.80 -14.65
C GLU A 40 -9.79 3.29 -14.43
N LYS A 41 -9.77 4.06 -15.52
CA LYS A 41 -10.02 5.50 -15.45
C LYS A 41 -11.39 5.82 -14.85
N ILE A 42 -11.41 6.77 -13.92
CA ILE A 42 -12.65 7.42 -13.50
C ILE A 42 -13.16 8.34 -14.61
N LYS A 43 -14.48 8.56 -14.66
CA LYS A 43 -15.10 9.38 -15.71
C LYS A 43 -15.05 10.87 -15.44
N ASP A 44 -14.87 11.25 -14.17
CA ASP A 44 -14.93 12.63 -13.70
C ASP A 44 -13.62 13.00 -13.02
N ALA A 45 -12.98 14.05 -13.54
CA ALA A 45 -11.68 14.56 -13.07
C ALA A 45 -11.73 15.22 -11.68
N ASN A 46 -12.90 15.29 -11.03
CA ASN A 46 -13.03 15.75 -9.64
C ASN A 46 -13.07 14.61 -8.62
N HIS A 47 -13.12 13.36 -9.08
CA HIS A 47 -13.14 12.18 -8.19
C HIS A 47 -11.76 11.53 -8.13
N ALA A 48 -11.59 10.55 -7.24
CA ALA A 48 -10.39 9.73 -7.16
C ALA A 48 -10.76 8.38 -6.55
N HIS A 49 -9.99 7.33 -6.85
CA HIS A 49 -10.08 6.11 -6.05
C HIS A 49 -9.42 6.34 -4.69
N THR A 50 -9.88 5.64 -3.67
CA THR A 50 -9.26 5.60 -2.35
C THR A 50 -8.72 4.21 -2.09
N ILE A 51 -7.48 4.14 -1.62
CA ILE A 51 -6.85 2.92 -1.18
C ILE A 51 -6.56 3.07 0.31
N THR A 52 -7.06 2.15 1.12
CA THR A 52 -6.81 2.11 2.56
C THR A 52 -6.14 0.80 2.91
N TRP A 53 -4.99 0.85 3.56
CA TRP A 53 -4.37 -0.29 4.21
C TRP A 53 -4.73 -0.27 5.69
N THR A 54 -5.19 -1.40 6.22
CA THR A 54 -5.57 -1.54 7.62
C THR A 54 -4.79 -2.69 8.24
N LEU A 55 -4.11 -2.44 9.37
CA LEU A 55 -3.52 -3.51 10.19
C LEU A 55 -4.64 -4.38 10.78
N THR A 56 -4.63 -5.68 10.47
CA THR A 56 -5.65 -6.64 10.89
C THR A 56 -5.01 -7.91 11.49
N GLY A 57 -5.85 -8.85 11.95
CA GLY A 57 -5.39 -10.14 12.44
C GLY A 57 -4.34 -10.03 13.56
N ASN A 58 -3.25 -10.76 13.40
CA ASN A 58 -2.10 -10.77 14.30
C ASN A 58 -1.29 -9.44 14.29
N ALA A 59 -1.52 -8.53 13.34
CA ALA A 59 -0.91 -7.20 13.31
C ALA A 59 -1.82 -6.09 13.89
N SER A 60 -3.08 -6.40 14.26
CA SER A 60 -4.09 -5.41 14.66
C SER A 60 -3.73 -4.56 15.88
N GLY A 61 -2.87 -5.05 16.77
CA GLY A 61 -2.35 -4.31 17.92
C GLY A 61 -1.13 -3.42 17.61
N GLY A 62 -0.70 -3.35 16.34
CA GLY A 62 0.45 -2.57 15.89
C GLY A 62 0.10 -1.15 15.50
N GLU A 63 1.10 -0.48 14.92
CA GLU A 63 0.94 0.83 14.31
C GLU A 63 1.77 0.92 13.02
N PHE A 64 1.25 1.57 11.98
CA PHE A 64 2.10 1.97 10.87
C PHE A 64 3.18 2.94 11.36
N CYS A 65 4.38 2.84 10.79
CA CYS A 65 5.44 3.81 11.06
C CYS A 65 5.02 5.22 10.62
N ALA A 66 5.70 6.24 11.14
CA ALA A 66 5.39 7.61 10.75
C ALA A 66 5.75 7.83 9.27
N LEU A 67 5.03 8.71 8.57
CA LEU A 67 5.27 8.93 7.13
C LEU A 67 6.59 9.66 6.83
N ASP A 68 7.11 10.40 7.80
CA ASP A 68 8.33 11.21 7.75
C ASP A 68 9.53 10.55 8.43
N GLU A 69 9.38 9.28 8.81
CA GLU A 69 10.47 8.52 9.42
C GLU A 69 11.59 8.22 8.42
N ALA A 70 12.82 8.48 8.82
CA ALA A 70 13.98 8.48 7.93
C ALA A 70 14.29 7.10 7.31
N ASP A 71 14.29 6.06 8.14
CA ASP A 71 14.75 4.73 7.73
C ASP A 71 13.61 3.81 7.30
N ASN A 72 12.44 3.93 7.94
CA ASN A 72 11.31 3.03 7.75
C ASN A 72 9.98 3.80 7.74
N PRO A 73 9.72 4.67 6.75
CA PRO A 73 8.48 5.43 6.67
C PRO A 73 7.29 4.49 6.51
N GLY A 74 6.13 4.81 7.11
CA GLY A 74 4.93 3.96 7.04
C GLY A 74 4.51 3.57 5.62
N PHE A 75 4.87 4.40 4.63
CA PHE A 75 4.69 4.13 3.22
C PHE A 75 5.85 4.71 2.41
N LEU A 76 6.34 3.95 1.43
CA LEU A 76 7.38 4.36 0.50
C LEU A 76 7.05 3.93 -0.93
N TRP A 77 7.19 4.84 -1.90
CA TRP A 77 7.18 4.48 -3.32
C TRP A 77 8.52 3.85 -3.72
N LEU A 78 8.45 2.73 -4.44
CA LEU A 78 9.62 2.05 -4.97
C LEU A 78 9.89 2.49 -6.41
N VAL A 79 11.19 2.50 -6.78
CA VAL A 79 11.72 2.83 -8.12
C VAL A 79 11.49 4.29 -8.55
N ARG A 80 10.25 4.77 -8.55
CA ARG A 80 9.92 6.16 -8.87
C ARG A 80 8.75 6.67 -8.03
N THR A 81 8.89 7.88 -7.53
CA THR A 81 7.80 8.61 -6.89
C THR A 81 6.86 9.16 -7.97
N PRO A 82 5.56 8.81 -7.93
CA PRO A 82 4.59 9.38 -8.84
C PRO A 82 4.36 10.87 -8.54
N ARG A 83 3.89 11.61 -9.54
CA ARG A 83 3.51 13.02 -9.35
C ARG A 83 2.27 13.10 -8.45
N GLU A 84 2.16 14.17 -7.67
CA GLU A 84 1.02 14.39 -6.76
C GLU A 84 -0.33 14.40 -7.48
N LYS A 85 -0.36 14.79 -8.75
CA LYS A 85 -1.60 14.72 -9.56
C LYS A 85 -2.12 13.28 -9.78
N ILE A 86 -1.28 12.26 -9.57
CA ILE A 86 -1.64 10.84 -9.72
C ILE A 86 -1.98 10.26 -8.35
N PHE A 87 -1.09 10.43 -7.36
CA PHE A 87 -1.36 10.04 -5.98
C PHE A 87 -1.19 11.21 -5.04
N HIS A 88 -2.20 11.44 -4.20
CA HIS A 88 -2.17 12.54 -3.24
C HIS A 88 -2.90 12.18 -1.96
N LYS A 89 -2.80 13.08 -0.98
CA LYS A 89 -3.46 12.94 0.32
C LYS A 89 -3.10 11.61 1.02
N LEU A 90 -1.84 11.20 0.90
CA LEU A 90 -1.30 10.10 1.72
C LEU A 90 -1.32 10.54 3.19
N HIS A 91 -2.05 9.82 4.05
CA HIS A 91 -2.10 10.12 5.47
C HIS A 91 -2.44 8.89 6.31
N LEU A 92 -2.13 8.98 7.60
CA LEU A 92 -2.53 8.00 8.61
C LEU A 92 -3.90 8.37 9.18
N ILE A 93 -4.72 7.35 9.44
CA ILE A 93 -5.97 7.48 10.20
C ILE A 93 -5.77 6.72 11.51
N GLY A 94 -5.51 7.47 12.58
CA GLY A 94 -5.05 6.87 13.84
C GLY A 94 -3.68 6.20 13.65
N LYS A 95 -3.53 5.00 14.21
CA LYS A 95 -2.27 4.24 14.18
C LYS A 95 -2.30 3.06 13.20
N THR A 96 -3.47 2.51 12.92
CA THR A 96 -3.62 1.22 12.26
C THR A 96 -4.07 1.31 10.81
N LYS A 97 -4.31 2.52 10.31
CA LYS A 97 -4.79 2.75 8.93
C LYS A 97 -3.94 3.77 8.21
N LEU A 98 -3.69 3.49 6.94
CA LEU A 98 -3.00 4.38 6.02
C LEU A 98 -3.85 4.50 4.76
N THR A 99 -4.07 5.71 4.27
CA THR A 99 -4.91 5.94 3.09
C THR A 99 -4.25 6.86 2.10
N ILE A 100 -4.51 6.64 0.81
CA ILE A 100 -4.05 7.47 -0.29
C ILE A 100 -5.13 7.58 -1.37
N HIS A 101 -5.17 8.71 -2.05
CA HIS A 101 -6.05 8.90 -3.20
C HIS A 101 -5.26 8.61 -4.49
N ASN A 102 -5.87 7.85 -5.39
CA ASN A 102 -5.37 7.58 -6.75
C ASN A 102 -6.28 8.30 -7.76
N HIS A 103 -5.80 9.41 -8.29
CA HIS A 103 -6.50 10.24 -9.26
C HIS A 103 -6.16 9.78 -10.68
N HIS A 104 -6.81 8.69 -11.10
CA HIS A 104 -6.63 8.10 -12.42
C HIS A 104 -7.80 8.45 -13.35
N TYR A 105 -7.75 9.61 -14.01
CA TYR A 105 -8.82 10.07 -14.91
C TYR A 105 -8.41 10.18 -16.39
N ASP A 106 -7.09 10.22 -16.66
CA ASP A 106 -6.55 10.36 -18.01
C ASP A 106 -5.32 9.46 -18.25
N LYS A 107 -4.82 9.46 -19.49
CA LYS A 107 -3.64 8.67 -19.87
C LYS A 107 -2.35 9.07 -19.15
N SER A 108 -2.28 10.28 -18.60
CA SER A 108 -1.06 10.80 -17.96
C SER A 108 -0.80 10.20 -16.59
N SER A 109 -1.76 9.45 -16.05
CA SER A 109 -1.71 8.74 -14.78
C SER A 109 -1.54 7.22 -14.93
N GLU A 110 -1.51 6.71 -16.18
CA GLU A 110 -1.26 5.29 -16.49
C GLU A 110 0.16 4.87 -16.08
N GLY A 111 0.29 3.61 -15.66
CA GLY A 111 1.57 3.01 -15.31
C GLY A 111 1.49 2.05 -14.13
N LEU A 112 2.65 1.53 -13.75
CA LEU A 112 2.81 0.55 -12.67
C LEU A 112 3.64 1.15 -11.52
N TRP A 113 3.03 1.25 -10.35
CA TRP A 113 3.60 1.83 -9.14
C TRP A 113 3.80 0.76 -8.08
N GLN A 114 5.05 0.52 -7.70
CA GLN A 114 5.39 -0.39 -6.63
C GLN A 114 5.59 0.41 -5.35
N TYR A 115 5.21 -0.17 -4.20
CA TYR A 115 5.33 0.49 -2.92
C TYR A 115 5.82 -0.47 -1.84
N GLN A 116 6.13 0.06 -0.66
CA GLN A 116 6.42 -0.71 0.53
C GLN A 116 5.70 -0.08 1.72
N LEU A 117 5.28 -0.91 2.67
CA LEU A 117 4.69 -0.49 3.93
C LEU A 117 5.59 -0.94 5.08
N PHE A 118 5.62 -0.14 6.13
CA PHE A 118 6.31 -0.44 7.38
C PHE A 118 5.39 -0.23 8.57
N ALA A 119 5.40 -1.18 9.50
CA ALA A 119 4.63 -1.12 10.73
C ALA A 119 5.45 -1.60 11.92
N ARG A 120 5.20 -1.01 13.08
CA ARG A 120 5.73 -1.45 14.36
C ARG A 120 4.77 -2.36 15.08
N PHE A 121 5.29 -3.47 15.57
CA PHE A 121 4.58 -4.38 16.44
C PHE A 121 5.56 -4.99 17.46
N GLY A 122 5.19 -5.01 18.75
CA GLY A 122 6.07 -5.56 19.79
C GLY A 122 7.47 -4.92 19.86
N GLY A 123 7.59 -3.63 19.55
CA GLY A 123 8.86 -2.90 19.55
C GLY A 123 9.79 -3.17 18.37
N LYS A 124 9.39 -4.00 17.40
CA LYS A 124 10.12 -4.27 16.16
C LYS A 124 9.39 -3.66 14.97
N VAL A 125 10.15 -3.25 13.95
CA VAL A 125 9.62 -2.77 12.66
C VAL A 125 9.57 -3.95 11.70
N TYR A 126 8.44 -4.12 11.02
CA TYR A 126 8.25 -5.11 9.96
C TYR A 126 7.91 -4.38 8.68
N GLY A 127 8.49 -4.84 7.57
CA GLY A 127 8.21 -4.36 6.23
C GLY A 127 7.52 -5.41 5.38
N VAL A 128 6.86 -4.98 4.31
CA VAL A 128 6.51 -5.88 3.21
C VAL A 128 7.80 -6.31 2.51
N PRO A 129 8.00 -7.60 2.20
CA PRO A 129 9.25 -8.08 1.61
C PRO A 129 9.50 -7.41 0.27
N LEU A 130 10.78 -7.03 0.05
CA LEU A 130 11.26 -6.54 -1.23
C LEU A 130 11.94 -7.67 -1.99
N THR A 131 11.61 -7.80 -3.26
CA THR A 131 12.45 -8.52 -4.22
C THR A 131 12.80 -7.60 -5.38
N PHE A 132 14.09 -7.51 -5.67
CA PHE A 132 14.63 -6.80 -6.83
C PHE A 132 15.23 -7.84 -7.78
N CYS A 133 14.40 -8.74 -8.32
CA CYS A 133 14.86 -9.76 -9.26
C CYS A 133 14.96 -9.20 -10.69
N CYS A 134 16.09 -9.42 -11.36
CA CYS A 134 16.25 -9.16 -12.81
C CYS A 134 15.58 -10.29 -13.62
N GLY A 135 14.24 -10.32 -13.69
CA GLY A 135 13.52 -11.36 -14.44
C GLY A 135 12.00 -11.28 -14.25
N GLY A 136 11.24 -11.56 -15.32
CA GLY A 136 9.82 -11.20 -15.44
C GLY A 136 8.81 -11.97 -14.57
N MET A 137 7.71 -11.25 -14.31
CA MET A 137 6.32 -11.66 -14.09
C MET A 137 5.80 -12.08 -12.69
N ASN A 138 6.64 -12.25 -11.67
CA ASN A 138 6.17 -12.50 -10.30
C ASN A 138 6.92 -11.62 -9.28
N SER A 139 6.79 -10.30 -9.37
CA SER A 139 7.32 -9.39 -8.35
C SER A 139 6.43 -9.48 -7.10
N PRO A 140 6.87 -10.06 -5.95
CA PRO A 140 6.14 -10.00 -4.68
C PRO A 140 6.00 -8.60 -4.08
N ASN A 141 6.57 -7.56 -4.71
CA ASN A 141 6.40 -6.20 -4.23
C ASN A 141 4.96 -5.74 -4.53
N PRO A 142 4.27 -5.15 -3.54
CA PRO A 142 2.90 -4.71 -3.71
C PRO A 142 2.83 -3.56 -4.73
N SER A 143 1.78 -3.54 -5.55
CA SER A 143 1.72 -2.60 -6.67
C SER A 143 0.32 -2.10 -7.00
N ILE A 144 0.27 -0.91 -7.60
CA ILE A 144 -0.92 -0.29 -8.15
C ILE A 144 -0.68 -0.08 -9.66
N LYS A 145 -1.60 -0.56 -10.50
CA LYS A 145 -1.56 -0.39 -11.95
C LYS A 145 -2.75 0.42 -12.40
N ASN A 146 -2.49 1.54 -13.08
CA ASN A 146 -3.48 2.36 -13.75
C ASN A 146 -3.47 2.02 -15.25
N THR A 147 -4.62 1.66 -15.82
CA THR A 147 -4.77 1.16 -17.20
C THR A 147 -5.52 2.10 -18.15
#